data_AF-A0A1C3NYC5-F1
#
_entry.id   AF-A0A1C3NYC5-F1
#
_cell.length_a   1.000
_cell.length_b   1.000
_cell.length_c   1.000
_cell.angle_alpha   90.00
_cell.angle_beta   90.00
_cell.angle_gamma   90.00
#
_symmetry.space_group_name_H-M   'P 1'
#
loop_
_entity.id
_entity.type
_entity.pdbx_description
1 polymer ?
#
loop_
_entity_poly.entity_id
_entity_poly.type
_entity_poly.pdbx_seq_one_letter_code
_entity_poly.pdbx_strand_id
1 'polypeptide(L)'
;MTVSGLTGVSAIAARGDGATGYALRSDGTAWAWGFNHDGELGNNSTINSAVPVPVSTTTGLTGVNAIAGGGRSGYALRSDGTVWAWGDNLYGQLGNNNTPTDSLVPVQVNGA
;
A
#
# COMPACT_ATOMS: atom_id res chain seq x y z
N MET A 1 14.16 -20.01 -0.71
CA MET A 1 14.40 -19.06 0.41
C MET A 1 13.06 -18.45 0.80
N THR A 2 12.68 -18.49 2.07
CA THR A 2 11.49 -17.76 2.56
C THR A 2 11.87 -16.31 2.82
N VAL A 3 10.95 -15.38 2.59
CA VAL A 3 11.14 -13.98 3.04
C VAL A 3 11.03 -13.98 4.56
N SER A 4 12.17 -13.94 5.26
CA SER A 4 12.21 -13.98 6.73
C SER A 4 11.33 -12.87 7.32
N GLY A 5 10.43 -13.24 8.24
CA GLY A 5 9.53 -12.32 8.94
C GLY A 5 8.13 -12.20 8.33
N LEU A 6 7.89 -12.70 7.12
CA LEU A 6 6.59 -12.58 6.44
C LEU A 6 5.89 -13.95 6.38
N THR A 7 5.17 -14.31 7.43
CA THR A 7 4.38 -15.55 7.53
C THR A 7 2.89 -15.26 7.56
N GLY A 8 2.08 -16.27 7.23
CA GLY A 8 0.62 -16.14 7.19
C GLY A 8 0.14 -15.23 6.06
N VAL A 9 0.84 -15.19 4.93
CA VAL A 9 0.42 -14.41 3.75
C VAL A 9 -0.81 -15.05 3.11
N SER A 10 -1.86 -14.26 2.89
CA SER A 10 -3.11 -14.68 2.24
C SER A 10 -3.25 -14.13 0.82
N ALA A 11 -2.59 -13.02 0.49
CA ALA A 11 -2.56 -12.47 -0.86
C ALA A 11 -1.25 -11.70 -1.14
N ILE A 12 -0.92 -11.53 -2.42
CA ILE A 12 0.20 -10.71 -2.89
C ILE A 12 -0.28 -9.78 -4.01
N ALA A 13 0.40 -8.65 -4.17
CA ALA A 13 0.26 -7.77 -5.32
C ALA A 13 1.61 -7.16 -5.66
N ALA A 14 1.73 -6.54 -6.83
CA ALA A 14 2.93 -5.82 -7.24
C ALA A 14 2.56 -4.61 -8.08
N ARG A 15 3.45 -3.62 -8.08
CA ARG A 15 3.46 -2.52 -9.05
C ARG A 15 3.53 -3.09 -10.46
N GLY A 16 2.93 -2.40 -11.44
CA GLY A 16 2.81 -2.93 -12.81
C GLY A 16 4.14 -3.29 -13.49
N ASP A 17 5.24 -2.65 -13.11
CA ASP A 17 6.59 -2.93 -13.60
C ASP A 17 7.43 -3.83 -12.67
N GLY A 18 6.85 -4.31 -11.56
CA GLY A 18 7.50 -5.18 -10.59
C GLY A 18 8.44 -4.49 -9.61
N ALA A 19 8.55 -3.16 -9.61
CA ALA A 19 9.50 -2.44 -8.75
C ALA A 19 9.12 -2.42 -7.25
N THR A 20 7.84 -2.59 -6.94
CA THR A 20 7.32 -2.63 -5.56
C THR A 20 6.42 -3.85 -5.40
N GLY A 21 6.65 -4.63 -4.33
CA GLY A 21 5.85 -5.79 -3.96
C GLY A 21 5.01 -5.50 -2.72
N TYR A 22 3.84 -6.14 -2.65
CA TYR A 22 2.90 -6.05 -1.55
C TYR A 22 2.47 -7.44 -1.09
N ALA A 23 2.24 -7.59 0.20
CA ALA A 23 1.67 -8.79 0.79
C ALA A 23 0.61 -8.44 1.83
N LEU A 24 -0.47 -9.21 1.82
CA LEU A 24 -1.51 -9.20 2.84
C LEU A 24 -1.33 -10.43 3.72
N ARG A 25 -1.28 -10.22 5.03
CA ARG A 25 -1.30 -11.30 6.01
C ARG A 25 -2.74 -11.62 6.43
N SER A 26 -2.98 -12.84 6.86
CA SER A 26 -4.27 -13.33 7.32
C SER A 26 -4.79 -12.62 8.57
N ASP A 27 -3.93 -11.89 9.28
CA ASP A 27 -4.30 -11.01 10.39
C ASP A 27 -4.80 -9.62 9.94
N GLY A 28 -4.89 -9.38 8.63
CA GLY A 28 -5.36 -8.13 8.04
C GLY A 28 -4.30 -7.03 7.97
N THR A 29 -3.02 -7.35 8.20
CA THR A 29 -1.90 -6.40 8.04
C THR A 29 -1.32 -6.43 6.62
N ALA A 30 -1.05 -5.25 6.06
CA ALA A 30 -0.40 -5.09 4.77
C ALA A 30 1.08 -4.76 4.93
N TRP A 31 1.91 -5.33 4.06
CA TRP A 31 3.36 -5.17 4.03
C TRP A 31 3.81 -4.85 2.62
N ALA A 32 4.88 -4.07 2.49
CA ALA A 32 5.44 -3.67 1.20
C ALA A 32 6.97 -3.76 1.19
N TRP A 33 7.58 -3.90 0.02
CA TRP A 33 9.03 -3.81 -0.18
C TRP A 33 9.33 -3.35 -1.60
N GLY A 34 10.56 -2.89 -1.84
CA GLY A 34 11.05 -2.43 -3.13
C GLY A 34 11.18 -0.90 -3.21
N PHE A 35 10.81 -0.36 -4.36
CA PHE A 35 10.88 1.07 -4.69
C PHE A 35 9.85 1.88 -3.89
N ASN A 36 10.23 3.10 -3.47
CA ASN A 36 9.44 3.94 -2.57
C ASN A 36 9.59 5.46 -2.80
N HIS A 37 10.05 5.92 -3.97
CA HIS A 37 10.35 7.34 -4.16
C HIS A 37 9.12 8.24 -3.98
N ASP A 38 7.94 7.75 -4.35
CA ASP A 38 6.68 8.50 -4.31
C ASP A 38 5.81 8.04 -3.11
N GLY A 39 6.39 7.25 -2.19
CA GLY A 39 5.71 6.72 -1.01
C GLY A 39 4.98 5.40 -1.25
N GLU A 40 5.34 4.63 -2.28
CA GLU A 40 4.64 3.38 -2.67
C GLU A 40 4.62 2.28 -1.59
N LEU A 41 5.48 2.36 -0.58
CA LEU A 41 5.46 1.45 0.58
C LEU A 41 4.43 1.85 1.64
N GLY A 42 3.91 3.08 1.60
CA GLY A 42 2.88 3.57 2.52
C GLY A 42 3.32 3.60 3.98
N ASN A 43 4.63 3.61 4.26
CA ASN A 43 5.23 3.48 5.59
C ASN A 43 5.74 4.81 6.16
N ASN A 44 5.20 5.94 5.68
CA ASN A 44 5.60 7.30 6.04
C ASN A 44 7.08 7.60 5.73
N SER A 45 7.60 7.05 4.64
CA SER A 45 8.98 7.25 4.18
C SER A 45 9.01 7.27 2.66
N THR A 46 10.08 7.83 2.09
CA THR A 46 10.43 7.75 0.66
C THR A 46 11.64 6.86 0.40
N ILE A 47 12.11 6.14 1.43
CA ILE A 47 13.31 5.30 1.35
C ILE A 47 12.92 3.90 0.85
N ASN A 48 13.62 3.41 -0.18
CA ASN A 48 13.46 2.04 -0.68
C ASN A 48 13.75 1.01 0.42
N SER A 49 13.08 -0.13 0.37
CA SER A 49 13.34 -1.23 1.30
C SER A 49 13.62 -2.54 0.57
N ALA A 50 14.75 -3.18 0.85
CA ALA A 50 15.07 -4.51 0.33
C ALA A 50 14.35 -5.65 1.08
N VAL A 51 13.64 -5.33 2.16
CA VAL A 51 12.90 -6.29 3.00
C VAL A 51 11.47 -5.78 3.24
N PRO A 52 10.51 -6.66 3.57
CA PRO A 52 9.16 -6.22 3.92
C PRO A 52 9.15 -5.24 5.09
N VAL A 53 8.43 -4.13 4.91
CA VAL A 53 8.10 -3.15 5.93
C VAL A 53 6.58 -3.05 6.08
N PRO A 54 6.06 -2.79 7.28
CA PRO A 54 4.62 -2.63 7.47
C PRO A 54 4.13 -1.36 6.77
N VAL A 55 3.00 -1.47 6.08
CA VAL A 55 2.24 -0.30 5.63
C VAL A 55 1.69 0.41 6.86
N SER A 56 1.75 1.75 6.89
CA SER A 56 1.36 2.54 8.05
C SER A 56 -0.11 2.34 8.41
N THR A 57 -0.37 2.16 9.70
CA THR A 57 -1.72 2.08 10.28
C THR A 57 -2.12 3.38 10.98
N THR A 58 -1.27 4.41 10.97
CA THR A 58 -1.52 5.69 11.66
C THR A 58 -2.75 6.43 11.16
N THR A 59 -3.20 6.12 9.94
CA THR A 59 -4.40 6.67 9.33
C THR A 59 -5.65 5.82 9.55
N GLY A 60 -5.54 4.69 10.24
CA GLY A 60 -6.65 3.79 10.55
C GLY A 60 -6.78 2.57 9.64
N LEU A 61 -5.82 2.32 8.74
CA LEU A 61 -5.82 1.14 7.87
C LEU A 61 -5.67 -0.15 8.70
N THR A 62 -6.79 -0.82 8.94
CA THR A 62 -6.87 -2.08 9.71
C THR A 62 -7.93 -3.00 9.09
N GLY A 63 -7.79 -4.31 9.29
CA GLY A 63 -8.74 -5.30 8.76
C GLY A 63 -8.77 -5.33 7.23
N VAL A 64 -7.59 -5.32 6.60
CA VAL A 64 -7.48 -5.39 5.14
C VAL A 64 -7.88 -6.79 4.67
N ASN A 65 -8.74 -6.85 3.66
CA ASN A 65 -9.22 -8.10 3.04
C ASN A 65 -8.64 -8.32 1.63
N ALA A 66 -8.22 -7.26 0.93
CA ALA A 66 -7.55 -7.38 -0.36
C ALA A 66 -6.54 -6.24 -0.56
N ILE A 67 -5.53 -6.50 -1.39
CA ILE A 67 -4.49 -5.54 -1.78
C ILE A 67 -4.33 -5.53 -3.30
N ALA A 68 -3.91 -4.38 -3.85
CA ALA A 68 -3.56 -4.24 -5.26
C ALA A 68 -2.40 -3.25 -5.44
N GLY A 69 -1.63 -3.41 -6.52
CA GLY A 69 -0.60 -2.48 -6.93
C GLY A 69 -1.04 -1.69 -8.18
N GLY A 70 -0.74 -0.40 -8.19
CA GLY A 70 -0.91 0.51 -9.32
C GLY A 70 0.38 0.73 -10.10
N GLY A 71 0.44 1.84 -10.85
CA GLY A 71 1.65 2.27 -11.56
C GLY A 71 2.76 2.72 -10.61
N ARG A 72 2.40 3.55 -9.62
CA ARG A 72 3.27 4.03 -8.52
C ARG A 72 2.48 4.25 -7.24
N SER A 73 1.47 3.41 -7.02
CA SER A 73 0.55 3.54 -5.90
C SER A 73 0.20 2.16 -5.37
N GLY A 74 -0.09 2.06 -4.07
CA GLY A 74 -0.64 0.85 -3.45
C GLY A 74 -2.09 1.06 -3.05
N TYR A 75 -2.86 -0.03 -3.04
CA TYR A 75 -4.28 -0.01 -2.68
C TYR A 75 -4.62 -1.12 -1.70
N ALA A 76 -5.57 -0.84 -0.82
CA ALA A 76 -6.12 -1.80 0.13
C ALA A 76 -7.66 -1.67 0.23
N LEU A 77 -8.35 -2.80 0.23
CA LEU A 77 -9.77 -2.89 0.55
C LEU A 77 -9.92 -3.40 1.97
N ARG A 78 -10.57 -2.62 2.84
CA ARG A 78 -10.94 -3.05 4.20
C ARG A 78 -12.19 -3.92 4.19
N SER A 79 -12.36 -4.71 5.24
CA SER A 79 -13.54 -5.55 5.45
C SER A 79 -14.86 -4.78 5.57
N ASP A 80 -14.80 -3.50 5.93
CA ASP A 80 -15.94 -2.58 5.97
C ASP A 80 -16.32 -1.99 4.60
N GLY A 81 -15.63 -2.41 3.53
CA GLY A 81 -15.88 -1.95 2.17
C GLY A 81 -15.17 -0.65 1.80
N THR A 82 -14.46 0.00 2.72
CA THR A 82 -13.68 1.21 2.41
C THR A 82 -12.40 0.87 1.65
N VAL A 83 -12.06 1.71 0.67
CA VAL A 83 -10.82 1.58 -0.11
C VAL A 83 -9.83 2.66 0.33
N TRP A 84 -8.57 2.26 0.43
CA TRP A 84 -7.46 3.10 0.82
C TRP A 84 -6.37 3.04 -0.24
N ALA A 85 -5.70 4.16 -0.48
CA ALA A 85 -4.64 4.31 -1.47
C ALA A 85 -3.44 5.06 -0.88
N TRP A 86 -2.24 4.83 -1.40
CA TRP A 86 -1.02 5.60 -1.09
C TRP A 86 -0.05 5.59 -2.27
N GLY A 87 0.98 6.42 -2.23
CA GLY A 87 1.97 6.60 -3.30
C GLY A 87 1.70 7.83 -4.17
N ASP A 88 2.10 7.72 -5.43
CA ASP A 88 1.96 8.74 -6.47
C ASP A 88 0.50 9.16 -6.66
N ASN A 89 0.30 10.47 -6.81
CA ASN A 89 -1.00 11.08 -7.01
C ASN A 89 -1.01 12.16 -8.11
N LEU A 90 0.00 12.16 -8.99
CA LEU A 90 0.14 13.13 -10.07
C LEU A 90 -1.13 13.25 -10.95
N TYR A 91 -1.85 12.16 -11.14
CA TYR A 91 -3.07 12.08 -11.94
C TYR A 91 -4.34 11.86 -11.11
N GLY A 92 -4.26 11.97 -9.78
CA GLY A 92 -5.41 11.70 -8.90
C GLY A 92 -5.62 10.22 -8.60
N GLN A 93 -4.59 9.38 -8.73
CA GLN A 93 -4.64 7.93 -8.51
C GLN A 93 -5.15 7.53 -7.12
N LEU A 94 -5.02 8.43 -6.13
CA LEU A 94 -5.48 8.19 -4.76
C LEU A 94 -6.98 8.42 -4.57
N GLY A 95 -7.67 9.06 -5.54
CA GLY A 95 -9.12 9.26 -5.50
C GLY A 95 -9.65 9.99 -4.25
N ASN A 96 -8.80 10.80 -3.60
CA ASN A 96 -9.08 11.47 -2.33
C ASN A 96 -9.39 12.97 -2.49
N ASN A 97 -9.71 13.43 -3.70
CA ASN A 97 -9.90 14.86 -4.05
C ASN A 97 -8.70 15.77 -3.72
N ASN A 98 -7.49 15.22 -3.58
CA ASN A 98 -6.27 15.98 -3.29
C ASN A 98 -5.19 15.71 -4.33
N THR A 99 -5.35 16.24 -5.54
CA THR A 99 -4.34 16.14 -6.62
C THR A 99 -3.58 17.47 -6.76
N PRO A 100 -2.26 17.48 -7.08
CA PRO A 100 -1.39 16.35 -7.44
C PRO A 100 -0.48 15.90 -6.29
N THR A 101 -0.98 15.83 -5.05
CA THR A 101 -0.14 15.57 -3.87
C THR A 101 -0.06 14.09 -3.55
N ASP A 102 1.14 13.51 -3.62
CA ASP A 102 1.44 12.13 -3.21
C ASP A 102 1.12 11.88 -1.74
N SER A 103 0.96 10.62 -1.36
CA SER A 103 0.77 10.25 0.04
C SER A 103 1.70 9.14 0.48
N LEU A 104 2.53 9.44 1.49
CA LEU A 104 3.46 8.48 2.08
C LEU A 104 2.77 7.49 3.04
N VAL A 105 1.48 7.68 3.31
CA VAL A 105 0.65 6.84 4.18
C VAL A 105 -0.69 6.57 3.51
N PRO A 106 -1.41 5.50 3.88
CA PRO A 106 -2.73 5.23 3.33
C PRO A 106 -3.71 6.38 3.60
N VAL A 107 -4.37 6.85 2.55
CA VAL A 107 -5.50 7.78 2.60
C VAL A 107 -6.75 7.09 2.10
N GLN A 108 -7.90 7.42 2.68
CA GLN A 108 -9.17 6.85 2.23
C GLN A 108 -9.53 7.44 0.85
N VAL A 109 -9.93 6.57 -0.07
CA VAL A 109 -10.53 6.96 -1.35
C VAL A 109 -11.91 7.53 -1.05
N ASN A 110 -12.22 8.72 -1.58
CA ASN A 110 -13.53 9.32 -1.38
C ASN A 110 -14.57 8.63 -2.27
N GLY A 111 -15.71 8.26 -1.69
CA GLY A 111 -16.90 7.89 -2.44
C GLY A 111 -17.51 9.12 -3.13
N ALA A 112 -18.26 8.87 -4.21
CA ALA A 112 -19.16 9.86 -4.80
C ALA A 112 -20.40 10.08 -3.92
#